data_AF-A0AAW2WBC5-F1
#
_entry.id   AF-A0AAW2WBC5-F1
#
_cell.length_a   1.000
_cell.length_b   1.000
_cell.length_c   1.000
_cell.angle_alpha   90.00
_cell.angle_beta   90.00
_cell.angle_gamma   90.00
#
_symmetry.space_group_name_H-M   'P 1'
#
loop_
_entity.id
_entity.type
_entity.pdbx_description
1 polymer ?
#
loop_
_entity_poly.entity_id
_entity_poly.type
_entity_poly.pdbx_seq_one_letter_code
_entity_poly.pdbx_strand_id
1 'polypeptide(L)'
;MPDGSLMQTGGFNDGDRNVRVYKPCSDDSCDWQEFDVALRQRRWYATNHILPDGRQIIVGGHGQFSYEFYPKKAGADQSYNLPFLSQTNDPRIENNLYPFVFLNTDGNLFIFANNRAILFDYVKGGGQKLSNNPRWGSKKLS
;
A
#
# COMPACT_ATOMS: atom_id res chain seq x y z
N MET A 1 2.88 11.48 8.38
CA MET A 1 3.63 10.77 9.43
C MET A 1 3.22 11.31 10.79
N PRO A 2 3.49 10.64 11.92
CA PRO A 2 3.02 11.11 13.24
C PRO A 2 3.57 12.49 13.63
N ASP A 3 4.70 12.89 13.06
CA ASP A 3 5.37 14.18 13.24
C ASP A 3 4.84 15.30 12.33
N GLY A 4 3.77 15.05 11.56
CA GLY A 4 3.23 16.01 10.60
C GLY A 4 3.94 16.03 9.24
N SER A 5 5.01 15.26 9.04
CA SER A 5 5.69 15.16 7.74
C SER A 5 4.80 14.47 6.70
N LEU A 6 4.84 14.96 5.47
CA LEU A 6 4.21 14.32 4.30
C LEU A 6 5.19 13.35 3.67
N MET A 7 4.70 12.19 3.24
CA MET A 7 5.52 11.18 2.59
C MET A 7 4.80 10.68 1.36
N GLN A 8 5.50 10.76 0.23
CA GLN A 8 5.10 10.26 -1.06
C GLN A 8 6.01 9.10 -1.43
N THR A 9 5.45 8.02 -1.98
CA THR A 9 6.21 6.82 -2.34
C THR A 9 5.90 6.38 -3.75
N GLY A 10 6.90 5.87 -4.45
CA GLY A 10 6.78 5.43 -5.83
C GLY A 10 6.59 6.59 -6.80
N GLY A 11 5.92 6.30 -7.91
CA GLY A 11 5.80 7.22 -9.04
C GLY A 11 5.98 6.48 -10.36
N PHE A 12 6.23 7.24 -11.42
CA PHE A 12 6.46 6.72 -12.76
C PHE A 12 7.97 6.74 -13.09
N ASN A 13 8.41 5.86 -14.00
CA ASN A 13 9.80 5.74 -14.45
C ASN A 13 10.81 5.57 -13.29
N ASP A 14 11.79 6.46 -13.22
CA ASP A 14 12.86 6.51 -12.21
C ASP A 14 12.32 6.78 -10.80
N GLY A 15 11.15 7.39 -10.68
CA GLY A 15 10.47 7.60 -9.41
C GLY A 15 9.80 6.34 -8.83
N ASP A 16 9.69 5.24 -9.57
CA ASP A 16 8.88 4.07 -9.19
C ASP A 16 9.31 3.41 -7.87
N ARG A 17 10.53 3.64 -7.40
CA ARG A 17 11.07 3.13 -6.13
C ARG A 17 11.52 4.22 -5.17
N ASN A 18 11.17 5.47 -5.43
CA ASN A 18 11.60 6.59 -4.61
C ASN A 18 10.67 6.81 -3.42
N VAL A 19 11.23 7.41 -2.38
CA VAL A 19 10.46 8.02 -1.29
C VAL A 19 10.80 9.50 -1.23
N ARG A 20 9.78 10.35 -1.12
CA ARG A 20 9.94 11.78 -0.94
C ARG A 20 9.28 12.19 0.36
N VAL A 21 10.02 12.89 1.21
CA VAL A 21 9.53 13.37 2.50
C VAL A 21 9.55 14.89 2.50
N TYR A 22 8.41 15.49 2.77
CA TYR A 22 8.30 16.93 2.99
C TYR A 22 8.00 17.19 4.46
N LYS A 23 8.89 17.95 5.10
CA LYS A 23 8.71 18.41 6.47
C LYS A 23 8.35 19.90 6.42
N PRO A 24 7.12 20.30 6.74
CA PRO A 24 6.73 21.70 6.71
C PRO A 24 7.56 22.55 7.69
N CYS A 25 7.86 23.79 7.30
CA CYS A 25 8.39 24.84 8.18
C CYS A 25 7.66 26.16 7.95
N SER A 26 7.85 27.10 8.87
CA SER A 26 7.11 28.36 8.93
C SER A 26 7.63 29.45 7.98
N ASP A 27 8.80 29.27 7.39
CA ASP A 27 9.52 30.28 6.63
C ASP A 27 9.66 29.96 5.13
N ASP A 28 8.86 29.01 4.64
CA ASP A 28 8.85 28.53 3.25
C ASP A 28 10.22 28.04 2.71
N SER A 29 11.19 27.78 3.61
CA SER A 29 12.54 27.33 3.24
C SER A 29 12.66 25.82 3.03
N CYS A 30 11.62 25.07 3.40
CA CYS A 30 11.62 23.61 3.35
C CYS A 30 11.37 23.09 1.94
N ASP A 31 12.15 22.09 1.57
CA ASP A 31 12.01 21.36 0.31
C ASP A 31 11.84 19.86 0.56
N TRP A 32 11.47 19.13 -0.48
CA TRP A 32 11.38 17.69 -0.48
C TRP A 32 12.76 17.06 -0.30
N GLN A 33 12.83 16.11 0.62
CA GLN A 33 13.97 15.21 0.73
C GLN A 33 13.67 13.95 -0.09
N GLU A 34 14.48 13.70 -1.12
CA GLU A 34 14.33 12.53 -1.98
C GLU A 34 15.29 11.41 -1.58
N PHE A 35 14.76 10.19 -1.54
CA PHE A 35 15.49 8.97 -1.25
C PHE A 35 15.33 8.01 -2.42
N ASP A 36 16.36 7.94 -3.27
CA ASP A 36 16.36 7.08 -4.45
C ASP A 36 16.45 5.61 -4.10
N VAL A 37 15.68 4.77 -4.83
CA VAL A 37 15.68 3.31 -4.66
C VAL A 37 15.41 2.88 -3.21
N ALA A 38 14.66 3.71 -2.48
CA ALA A 38 14.27 3.47 -1.10
C ALA A 38 13.29 2.30 -0.95
N LEU A 39 12.49 2.01 -1.99
CA LEU A 39 11.52 0.90 -2.02
C LEU A 39 12.09 -0.34 -2.73
N ARG A 40 11.67 -1.53 -2.31
CA ARG A 40 12.08 -2.80 -2.92
C ARG A 40 11.37 -3.06 -4.23
N GLN A 41 10.07 -2.78 -4.29
CA GLN A 41 9.24 -2.95 -5.49
C GLN A 41 8.84 -1.62 -6.09
N ARG A 42 8.49 -1.66 -7.37
CA ARG A 42 7.92 -0.50 -8.08
C ARG A 42 6.54 -0.19 -7.51
N ARG A 43 6.30 1.03 -7.02
CA ARG A 43 5.04 1.42 -6.37
C ARG A 43 4.28 2.48 -7.18
N TRP A 44 4.18 2.27 -8.50
CA TRP A 44 3.29 3.08 -9.33
C TRP A 44 1.83 2.64 -9.12
N TYR A 45 0.93 3.56 -8.78
CA TYR A 45 -0.49 3.27 -8.46
C TYR A 45 -0.70 2.33 -7.26
N ALA A 46 0.23 2.34 -6.30
CA ALA A 46 0.08 1.71 -5.00
C ALA A 46 -0.77 2.58 -4.05
N THR A 47 -1.20 1.99 -2.93
CA THR A 47 -1.86 2.70 -1.83
C THR A 47 -0.98 2.69 -0.59
N ASN A 48 -0.95 3.82 0.13
CA ASN A 48 -0.24 3.96 1.39
C ASN A 48 -1.22 4.07 2.56
N HIS A 49 -0.85 3.51 3.71
CA HIS A 49 -1.57 3.75 4.96
C HIS A 49 -0.61 3.86 6.15
N ILE A 50 -0.84 4.82 7.03
CA ILE A 50 -0.08 4.98 8.28
C ILE A 50 -0.48 3.91 9.29
N LEU A 51 0.51 3.34 9.98
CA LEU A 51 0.34 2.29 10.98
C LEU A 51 0.52 2.86 12.41
N PRO A 52 0.06 2.14 13.45
CA PRO A 52 0.23 2.57 14.85
C PRO A 52 1.68 2.74 15.28
N ASP A 53 2.63 2.03 14.65
CA ASP A 53 4.06 2.18 14.92
C ASP A 53 4.72 3.36 14.17
N GLY A 54 3.91 4.18 13.49
CA GLY A 54 4.34 5.37 12.77
C GLY A 54 4.92 5.12 11.37
N ARG A 55 5.15 3.85 10.99
CA ARG A 55 5.53 3.49 9.62
C ARG A 55 4.32 3.57 8.69
N GLN A 56 4.58 3.58 7.40
CA GLN A 56 3.59 3.35 6.36
C GLN A 56 3.69 1.92 5.85
N ILE A 57 2.54 1.29 5.58
CA ILE A 57 2.44 0.16 4.67
C ILE A 57 2.14 0.68 3.28
N ILE A 58 2.83 0.13 2.27
CA ILE A 58 2.63 0.44 0.86
C ILE A 58 2.17 -0.84 0.18
N VAL A 59 0.95 -0.83 -0.34
CA VAL A 59 0.25 -2.03 -0.82
C VAL A 59 0.05 -1.94 -2.33
N GLY A 60 0.49 -2.98 -3.03
CA GLY A 60 0.27 -3.14 -4.46
C GLY A 60 1.14 -2.22 -5.32
N GLY A 61 0.57 -1.81 -6.45
CA GLY A 61 1.25 -1.12 -7.53
C GLY A 61 1.13 -1.91 -8.83
N HIS A 62 1.41 -1.24 -9.96
CA HIS A 62 1.30 -1.85 -11.28
C HIS A 62 2.12 -3.14 -11.40
N GLY A 63 1.43 -4.26 -11.60
CA GLY A 63 2.04 -5.60 -11.65
C GLY A 63 2.64 -6.10 -10.33
N GLN A 64 2.40 -5.43 -9.19
CA GLN A 64 2.96 -5.80 -7.89
C GLN A 64 1.91 -6.43 -6.97
N PHE A 65 2.06 -7.72 -6.70
CA PHE A 65 1.18 -8.48 -5.80
C PHE A 65 1.79 -8.63 -4.40
N SER A 66 2.26 -7.51 -3.85
CA SER A 66 3.04 -7.46 -2.61
C SER A 66 2.76 -6.20 -1.81
N TYR A 67 3.22 -6.18 -0.56
CA TYR A 67 3.32 -4.96 0.26
C TYR A 67 4.73 -4.82 0.84
N GLU A 68 5.08 -3.62 1.25
CA GLU A 68 6.31 -3.35 2.02
C GLU A 68 6.09 -2.20 3.00
N PHE A 69 7.05 -1.99 3.90
CA PHE A 69 6.99 -0.93 4.91
C PHE A 69 8.05 0.15 4.66
N TYR A 70 7.70 1.38 5.02
CA TYR A 70 8.65 2.48 5.08
C TYR A 70 8.35 3.40 6.28
N PRO A 71 9.35 3.88 7.05
CA PRO A 71 10.76 3.51 6.98
C PRO A 71 10.99 2.02 7.27
N LYS A 72 12.03 1.45 6.66
CA LYS A 72 12.39 0.03 6.84
C LYS A 72 13.10 -0.17 8.18
N LYS A 73 12.72 -1.21 8.92
CA LYS A 73 13.50 -1.74 10.04
C LYS A 73 14.75 -2.43 9.49
N ALA A 74 15.91 -2.00 9.99
CA ALA A 74 17.21 -2.52 9.56
C ALA A 74 17.24 -4.06 9.66
N GLY A 75 17.64 -4.72 8.57
CA GLY A 75 17.78 -6.18 8.50
C GLY A 75 16.48 -7.00 8.52
N ALA A 76 15.31 -6.37 8.70
CA ALA A 76 14.04 -7.09 8.88
C ALA A 76 13.03 -6.87 7.76
N ASP A 77 12.90 -5.63 7.25
CA ASP A 77 11.83 -5.31 6.30
C ASP A 77 12.23 -5.63 4.84
N GLN A 78 11.41 -6.45 4.19
CA GLN A 78 11.49 -6.78 2.77
C GLN A 78 10.16 -6.45 2.06
N SER A 79 10.04 -6.85 0.80
CA SER A 79 8.74 -6.96 0.16
C SER A 79 8.09 -8.29 0.55
N TYR A 80 6.82 -8.25 0.93
CA TYR A 80 6.05 -9.42 1.37
C TYR A 80 4.95 -9.72 0.36
N ASN A 81 4.79 -10.99 0.01
CA ASN A 81 3.75 -11.41 -0.91
C ASN A 81 2.36 -11.18 -0.32
N LEU A 82 1.45 -10.68 -1.15
CA LEU A 82 0.04 -10.56 -0.82
C LEU A 82 -0.79 -11.26 -1.91
N PRO A 83 -0.95 -12.60 -1.82
CA PRO A 83 -1.63 -13.38 -2.85
C PRO A 83 -3.02 -12.86 -3.21
N PHE A 84 -3.71 -12.23 -2.25
CA PHE A 84 -4.99 -11.56 -2.46
C PHE A 84 -5.01 -10.65 -3.70
N LEU A 85 -3.98 -9.80 -3.88
CA LEU A 85 -3.93 -8.87 -5.02
C LEU A 85 -3.80 -9.59 -6.36
N SER A 86 -3.18 -10.78 -6.38
CA SER A 86 -3.09 -11.61 -7.58
C SER A 86 -4.41 -12.33 -7.84
N GLN A 87 -5.07 -12.84 -6.80
CA GLN A 87 -6.35 -13.54 -6.89
C GLN A 87 -7.52 -12.62 -7.32
N THR A 88 -7.39 -11.31 -7.13
CA THR A 88 -8.38 -10.30 -7.53
C THR A 88 -7.99 -9.55 -8.80
N ASN A 89 -6.92 -9.96 -9.50
CA ASN A 89 -6.47 -9.30 -10.72
C ASN A 89 -6.93 -10.06 -11.97
N ASP A 90 -7.69 -9.41 -12.84
CA ASP A 90 -8.01 -9.98 -14.14
C ASP A 90 -6.87 -9.69 -15.15
N PRO A 91 -6.31 -10.72 -15.81
CA PRO A 91 -5.19 -10.54 -16.71
C PRO A 91 -5.47 -9.50 -17.81
N ARG A 92 -4.57 -8.53 -17.97
CA ARG A 92 -4.62 -7.45 -18.98
C ARG A 92 -5.70 -6.37 -18.75
N ILE A 93 -6.39 -6.37 -17.60
CA ILE A 93 -7.45 -5.39 -17.29
C ILE A 93 -6.96 -4.28 -16.32
N GLU A 94 -5.92 -4.55 -15.52
CA GLU A 94 -5.39 -3.60 -14.51
C GLU A 94 -6.43 -3.14 -13.47
N ASN A 95 -7.35 -4.02 -13.08
CA ASN A 95 -8.44 -3.69 -12.14
C ASN A 95 -8.09 -3.84 -10.65
N ASN A 96 -6.82 -4.07 -10.32
CA ASN A 96 -6.34 -4.18 -8.94
C ASN A 96 -5.42 -3.02 -8.51
N LEU A 97 -5.33 -1.96 -9.32
CA LEU A 97 -4.64 -0.71 -8.97
C LEU A 97 -5.40 0.03 -7.86
N TYR A 98 -4.70 0.85 -7.08
CA TYR A 98 -5.27 1.66 -5.99
C TYR A 98 -6.15 0.87 -5.01
N PRO A 99 -5.65 -0.22 -4.39
CA PRO A 99 -6.44 -0.97 -3.43
C PRO A 99 -6.89 -0.05 -2.27
N PHE A 100 -8.12 -0.18 -1.81
CA PHE A 100 -8.57 0.57 -0.64
C PHE A 100 -8.02 -0.10 0.61
N VAL A 101 -7.21 0.62 1.38
CA VAL A 101 -6.56 0.13 2.60
C VAL A 101 -7.01 1.00 3.75
N PHE A 102 -7.54 0.40 4.82
CA PHE A 102 -7.93 1.11 6.04
C PHE A 102 -7.50 0.32 7.27
N LEU A 103 -6.93 0.99 8.25
CA LEU A 103 -6.64 0.41 9.56
C LEU A 103 -7.92 0.27 10.38
N ASN A 104 -8.23 -0.95 10.80
CA ASN A 104 -9.36 -1.26 11.67
C ASN A 104 -8.96 -1.13 13.16
N THR A 105 -9.96 -0.97 14.01
CA THR A 105 -9.79 -0.77 15.47
C THR A 105 -9.14 -1.95 16.19
N ASP A 106 -9.20 -3.15 15.62
CA ASP A 106 -8.52 -4.36 16.12
C ASP A 106 -7.05 -4.46 15.69
N GLY A 107 -6.53 -3.45 14.98
CA GLY A 107 -5.17 -3.39 14.47
C GLY A 107 -4.95 -4.12 13.14
N ASN A 108 -5.97 -4.78 12.57
CA ASN A 108 -5.87 -5.38 11.24
C ASN A 108 -6.15 -4.35 10.14
N LEU A 109 -5.73 -4.64 8.91
CA LEU A 109 -6.04 -3.82 7.73
C LEU A 109 -7.24 -4.39 7.00
N PHE A 110 -8.28 -3.59 6.79
CA PHE A 110 -9.26 -3.87 5.75
C PHE A 110 -8.64 -3.53 4.40
N ILE A 111 -8.57 -4.49 3.49
CA ILE A 111 -8.07 -4.29 2.12
C ILE A 111 -9.15 -4.72 1.14
N PHE A 112 -9.59 -3.81 0.27
CA PHE A 112 -10.45 -4.11 -0.86
C PHE A 112 -9.70 -3.89 -2.17
N ALA A 113 -9.78 -4.86 -3.08
CA ALA A 113 -9.23 -4.76 -4.42
C ALA A 113 -10.17 -5.43 -5.41
N ASN A 114 -10.40 -4.77 -6.56
CA ASN A 114 -11.34 -5.18 -7.60
C ASN A 114 -12.77 -5.47 -7.06
N ASN A 115 -13.03 -6.72 -6.67
CA ASN A 115 -14.36 -7.21 -6.32
C ASN A 115 -14.41 -7.98 -4.99
N ARG A 116 -13.31 -7.99 -4.21
CA ARG A 116 -13.22 -8.71 -2.92
C ARG A 116 -12.57 -7.85 -1.85
N ALA A 117 -12.73 -8.28 -0.60
CA ALA A 117 -12.04 -7.70 0.54
C ALA A 117 -11.47 -8.78 1.48
N ILE A 118 -10.44 -8.40 2.22
CA ILE A 118 -9.85 -9.16 3.33
C ILE A 118 -9.71 -8.28 4.56
N LEU A 119 -9.76 -8.91 5.74
CA LEU A 119 -9.17 -8.38 6.95
C LEU A 119 -7.79 -9.04 7.12
N PHE A 120 -6.74 -8.23 7.10
CA PHE A 120 -5.36 -8.65 6.96
C PHE A 120 -4.53 -8.31 8.21
N ASP A 121 -4.00 -9.34 8.87
CA ASP A 121 -3.01 -9.21 9.93
C ASP A 121 -1.60 -9.08 9.30
N TYR A 122 -1.14 -7.84 9.19
CA TYR A 122 0.17 -7.50 8.63
C TYR A 122 1.32 -7.73 9.62
N VAL A 123 1.05 -7.91 10.92
CA VAL A 123 2.07 -8.11 11.96
C VAL A 123 2.57 -9.56 11.93
N LYS A 124 1.67 -10.52 11.74
CA LYS A 124 2.00 -11.95 11.67
C LYS A 124 2.30 -12.45 10.27
N GLY A 125 2.30 -11.57 9.27
CA GLY A 125 2.71 -11.89 7.90
C GLY A 125 1.83 -12.90 7.16
N GLY A 126 0.57 -13.14 7.58
CA GLY A 126 -0.22 -14.20 6.94
C GLY A 126 -1.64 -14.48 7.44
N GLY A 127 -2.15 -13.78 8.45
CA GLY A 127 -3.54 -13.94 8.86
C GLY A 127 -4.48 -13.25 7.88
N GLN A 128 -5.08 -13.99 6.95
CA GLN A 128 -6.14 -13.47 6.07
C GLN A 128 -7.49 -14.02 6.53
N LYS A 129 -8.36 -13.15 7.04
CA LYS A 129 -9.79 -13.46 7.13
C LYS A 129 -10.46 -12.88 5.90
N LEU A 130 -10.82 -13.75 4.96
CA LEU A 130 -11.61 -13.40 3.80
C LEU A 130 -13.02 -12.99 4.27
N SER A 131 -13.38 -11.72 4.10
CA SER A 131 -14.78 -11.34 4.09
C SER A 131 -15.23 -11.38 2.63
N ASN A 132 -16.04 -12.36 2.26
CA ASN A 132 -16.77 -12.27 1.00
C ASN A 132 -17.68 -11.04 1.11
N ASN A 133 -17.31 -9.93 0.47
CA ASN A 133 -18.21 -8.79 0.33
C ASN A 133 -19.24 -9.16 -0.74
N PRO A 134 -20.52 -9.38 -0.39
CA PRO A 134 -21.51 -9.75 -1.37
C PRO A 134 -21.90 -8.48 -2.15
N ARG A 135 -21.48 -8.45 -3.43
CA ARG A 135 -22.02 -7.65 -4.55
C ARG A 135 -21.59 -6.18 -4.65
N TRP A 136 -20.59 -5.95 -5.52
CA TRP A 136 -20.55 -4.80 -6.44
C TRP A 136 -20.28 -5.21 -7.91
N GLY A 137 -20.40 -6.50 -8.22
CA GLY A 137 -20.45 -7.01 -9.59
C GLY A 137 -21.90 -7.27 -10.00
N SER A 138 -22.33 -6.58 -11.05
CA SER A 138 -23.60 -6.72 -11.77
C SER A 138 -24.39 -8.02 -11.50
N LYS A 139 -25.64 -7.85 -11.03
CA LYS A 139 -26.68 -8.81 -11.42
C LYS A 139 -26.65 -8.87 -12.95
N LYS A 140 -26.32 -10.03 -13.52
CA LYS A 140 -26.79 -10.33 -14.88
C LYS A 140 -28.30 -10.14 -14.85
N LEU A 141 -28.78 -9.12 -15.56
CA LEU A 141 -30.16 -9.12 -16.01
C LEU A 141 -30.30 -10.37 -16.90
N SER A 142 -31.29 -11.18 -16.53
CA SER A 142 -31.77 -12.35 -17.26
C SER A 142 -31.98 -12.07 -18.73
#